data_AF-A0A5E4IIE5-F1
#
_entry.id   AF-A0A5E4IIE5-F1
#
_cell.length_a   1.000
_cell.length_b   1.000
_cell.length_c   1.000
_cell.angle_alpha   90.00
_cell.angle_beta   90.00
_cell.angle_gamma   90.00
#
_symmetry.space_group_name_H-M   'P 1'
#
loop_
_entity.id
_entity.type
_entity.pdbx_description
1 polymer ?
#
loop_
_entity_poly.entity_id
_entity_poly.type
_entity_poly.pdbx_seq_one_letter_code
_entity_poly.pdbx_strand_id
1 'polypeptide(L)'
;MKKDEFMKQIQECRTPERFDQQLLDNAAAMFEKWGLQAHDPGLWAKTDKEHLFQNHGLNDKSEDSQAVKNEKKALRCVASKIMKTQISKEDAVGIMKNFNQIAEPGFRWLE
;
A
#
# COMPACT_ATOMS: atom_id res chain seq x y z
N MET A 1 -6.83 5.89 11.58
CA MET A 1 -6.42 4.60 12.22
C MET A 1 -5.23 4.84 13.12
N LYS A 2 -5.05 4.12 14.24
CA LYS A 2 -3.83 4.27 15.08
C LYS A 2 -2.63 3.52 14.49
N LYS A 3 -1.41 4.06 14.64
CA LYS A 3 -0.15 3.43 14.17
C LYS A 3 -0.01 1.97 14.63
N ASP A 4 -0.14 1.71 15.92
CA ASP A 4 0.05 0.37 16.47
C ASP A 4 -0.98 -0.64 15.94
N GLU A 5 -2.19 -0.18 15.69
CA GLU A 5 -3.25 -0.97 15.07
C GLU A 5 -2.88 -1.33 13.63
N PHE A 6 -2.41 -0.35 12.85
CA PHE A 6 -1.92 -0.58 11.50
C PHE A 6 -0.77 -1.60 11.48
N MET A 7 0.26 -1.39 12.32
CA MET A 7 1.42 -2.27 12.40
C MET A 7 1.03 -3.71 12.75
N LYS A 8 0.05 -3.88 13.65
CA LYS A 8 -0.50 -5.20 13.98
C LYS A 8 -1.21 -5.85 12.80
N GLN A 9 -1.97 -5.08 12.00
CA GLN A 9 -2.69 -5.60 10.83
C GLN A 9 -1.76 -6.10 9.72
N ILE A 10 -0.58 -5.50 9.58
CA ILE A 10 0.37 -5.82 8.51
C ILE A 10 1.49 -6.78 8.94
N GLN A 11 1.52 -7.21 10.20
CA GLN A 11 2.56 -8.10 10.74
C GLN A 11 2.68 -9.41 9.93
N GLU A 12 1.56 -9.94 9.40
CA GLU A 12 1.55 -11.15 8.56
C GLU A 12 2.08 -10.92 7.13
N CYS A 13 2.26 -9.67 6.70
CA CYS A 13 2.68 -9.34 5.33
C CYS A 13 4.18 -9.54 5.08
N ARG A 14 4.97 -9.92 6.10
CA ARG A 14 6.41 -10.21 6.01
C ARG A 14 7.17 -9.08 5.28
N THR A 15 6.96 -7.86 5.74
CA THR A 15 7.60 -6.67 5.16
C THR A 15 9.12 -6.74 5.35
N PRO A 16 9.91 -6.34 4.34
CA PRO A 16 11.35 -6.15 4.50
C PRO A 16 11.63 -5.03 5.51
N GLU A 17 12.88 -4.93 5.94
CA GLU A 17 13.35 -3.80 6.77
C GLU A 17 13.17 -2.46 6.04
N ARG A 18 13.40 -2.46 4.73
CA ARG A 18 13.21 -1.29 3.87
C ARG A 18 12.70 -1.73 2.50
N PHE A 19 11.72 -1.00 1.98
CA PHE A 19 11.24 -1.13 0.61
C PHE A 19 12.02 -0.21 -0.32
N ASP A 20 12.13 -0.64 -1.59
CA ASP A 20 12.45 0.25 -2.69
C ASP A 20 11.44 1.42 -2.74
N GLN A 21 11.97 2.65 -2.76
CA GLN A 21 11.15 3.85 -2.72
C GLN A 21 10.26 3.99 -3.96
N GLN A 22 10.71 3.54 -5.13
CA GLN A 22 9.92 3.57 -6.35
C GLN A 22 8.69 2.65 -6.23
N LEU A 23 8.82 1.50 -5.56
CA LEU A 23 7.68 0.62 -5.30
C LEU A 23 6.68 1.26 -4.32
N LEU A 24 7.17 1.98 -3.31
CA LEU A 24 6.31 2.77 -2.40
C LEU A 24 5.57 3.89 -3.13
N ASP A 25 6.26 4.63 -4.00
CA ASP A 25 5.67 5.72 -4.78
C ASP A 25 4.62 5.20 -5.76
N ASN A 26 4.87 4.04 -6.39
CA ASN A 26 3.92 3.36 -7.24
C ASN A 26 2.66 2.93 -6.46
N ALA A 27 2.84 2.38 -5.26
CA ALA A 27 1.73 2.02 -4.38
C ALA A 27 0.94 3.25 -3.90
N ALA A 28 1.61 4.36 -3.58
CA ALA A 28 0.95 5.61 -3.25
C ALA A 28 0.10 6.14 -4.43
N ALA A 29 0.65 6.14 -5.65
CA ALA A 29 -0.10 6.53 -6.85
C ALA A 29 -1.30 5.60 -7.13
N MET A 30 -1.22 4.33 -6.74
CA MET A 30 -2.34 3.40 -6.82
C MET A 30 -3.47 3.80 -5.86
N PHE A 31 -3.13 4.22 -4.63
CA PHE A 31 -4.14 4.70 -3.67
C PHE A 31 -4.80 6.00 -4.10
N GLU A 32 -4.09 6.90 -4.79
CA GLU A 32 -4.69 8.08 -5.41
C GLU A 32 -5.84 7.70 -6.36
N LYS A 33 -5.62 6.68 -7.21
CA LYS A 33 -6.67 6.18 -8.13
C LYS A 33 -7.76 5.39 -7.43
N TRP A 34 -7.39 4.55 -6.45
CA TRP A 34 -8.36 3.78 -5.67
C TRP A 34 -9.34 4.70 -4.90
N GLY A 35 -8.83 5.75 -4.25
CA GLY A 35 -9.68 6.68 -3.50
C GLY A 35 -10.64 7.46 -4.39
N LEU A 36 -10.20 7.89 -5.58
CA LEU A 36 -11.09 8.54 -6.57
C LEU A 36 -12.26 7.63 -6.97
N GLN A 37 -12.02 6.32 -7.09
CA GLN A 37 -13.05 5.34 -7.49
C GLN A 37 -13.94 4.91 -6.30
N ALA A 38 -13.43 4.93 -5.08
CA ALA A 38 -14.19 4.58 -3.87
C ALA A 38 -15.24 5.64 -3.49
N HIS A 39 -15.08 6.89 -3.93
CA HIS A 39 -15.99 8.00 -3.64
C HIS A 39 -17.08 8.23 -4.69
N ASP A 40 -17.12 7.49 -5.81
CA ASP A 40 -18.24 7.53 -6.75
C ASP A 40 -19.42 6.65 -6.25
N PRO A 41 -20.60 7.23 -5.96
CA PRO A 41 -21.75 6.48 -5.47
C PRO A 41 -22.25 5.53 -6.56
N GLY A 42 -21.93 4.24 -6.41
CA GLY A 42 -22.23 3.18 -7.39
C GLY A 42 -21.00 2.39 -7.85
N LEU A 43 -19.79 2.88 -7.56
CA LEU A 43 -18.52 2.27 -7.96
C LEU A 43 -17.72 1.64 -6.80
N TRP A 44 -18.37 1.37 -5.66
CA TRP A 44 -17.85 0.43 -4.65
C TRP A 44 -17.67 -1.00 -5.22
N ALA A 45 -18.13 -1.22 -6.45
CA ALA A 45 -18.06 -2.47 -7.17
C ALA A 45 -16.82 -2.53 -8.09
N LYS A 46 -15.80 -3.24 -7.61
CA LYS A 46 -14.82 -3.96 -8.44
C LYS A 46 -13.90 -3.08 -9.31
N THR A 47 -13.18 -2.13 -8.75
CA THR A 47 -11.81 -2.03 -9.25
C THR A 47 -11.14 -3.33 -8.86
N ASP A 48 -10.94 -4.23 -9.83
CA ASP A 48 -10.19 -5.46 -9.57
C ASP A 48 -8.84 -5.03 -9.00
N LYS A 49 -8.64 -5.35 -7.73
CA LYS A 49 -7.41 -5.05 -7.01
C LYS A 49 -6.20 -5.54 -7.80
N GLU A 50 -6.36 -6.64 -8.54
CA GLU A 50 -5.33 -7.17 -9.44
C GLU A 50 -5.05 -6.24 -10.63
N HIS A 51 -6.06 -5.57 -11.19
CA HIS A 51 -5.84 -4.53 -12.21
C HIS A 51 -5.12 -3.31 -11.65
N LEU A 52 -5.42 -2.89 -10.41
CA LEU A 52 -4.68 -1.81 -9.75
C LEU A 52 -3.21 -2.19 -9.54
N PHE A 53 -2.95 -3.40 -9.03
CA PHE A 53 -1.59 -3.89 -8.86
C PHE A 53 -0.83 -4.00 -10.18
N GLN A 54 -1.48 -4.50 -11.22
CA GLN A 54 -0.88 -4.60 -12.55
C GLN A 54 -0.52 -3.22 -13.11
N ASN A 55 -1.47 -2.28 -13.10
CA ASN A 55 -1.31 -0.94 -13.68
C ASN A 55 -0.26 -0.09 -12.95
N HIS A 56 -0.01 -0.38 -11.67
CA HIS A 56 0.97 0.32 -10.86
C HIS A 56 2.25 -0.50 -10.65
N GLY A 57 2.47 -1.55 -11.43
CA GLY A 57 3.73 -2.31 -11.43
C GLY A 57 4.01 -3.08 -10.13
N LEU A 58 2.98 -3.33 -9.31
CA LEU A 58 3.06 -4.13 -8.09
C LEU A 58 2.89 -5.63 -8.36
N ASN A 59 2.54 -6.03 -9.58
CA ASN A 59 2.61 -7.42 -10.00
C ASN A 59 4.04 -7.81 -10.39
N ASP A 60 4.34 -9.08 -10.17
CA ASP A 60 5.60 -9.70 -10.57
C ASP A 60 5.74 -9.65 -12.09
N LYS A 61 6.97 -9.36 -12.52
CA LYS A 61 7.40 -9.44 -13.91
C LYS A 61 8.46 -10.53 -14.06
N SER A 62 8.63 -11.03 -15.28
CA SER A 62 9.63 -12.05 -15.61
C SER A 62 11.05 -11.63 -15.22
N GLU A 63 11.36 -10.36 -15.44
CA GLU A 63 12.65 -9.73 -15.24
C GLU A 63 12.92 -9.27 -13.80
N ASP A 64 11.92 -9.32 -12.91
CA ASP A 64 12.12 -8.93 -11.52
C ASP A 64 13.06 -9.91 -10.81
N SER A 65 13.99 -9.36 -10.03
CA SER A 65 14.79 -10.15 -9.10
C SER A 65 13.89 -10.77 -8.01
N GLN A 66 14.38 -11.82 -7.35
CA GLN A 66 13.63 -12.44 -6.25
C GLN A 66 13.37 -11.46 -5.09
N ALA A 67 14.29 -10.52 -4.86
CA ALA A 67 14.12 -9.46 -3.86
C ALA A 67 12.92 -8.57 -4.21
N VAL A 68 12.88 -8.05 -5.45
CA VAL A 68 11.78 -7.21 -5.93
C VAL A 68 10.43 -7.93 -5.88
N LYS A 69 10.39 -9.22 -6.25
CA LYS A 69 9.16 -10.04 -6.14
C LYS A 69 8.66 -10.16 -4.70
N ASN A 70 9.58 -10.35 -3.74
CA ASN A 70 9.22 -10.41 -2.33
C ASN A 70 8.67 -9.07 -1.81
N GLU A 71 9.29 -7.95 -2.20
CA GLU A 71 8.81 -6.61 -1.88
C GLU A 71 7.42 -6.33 -2.46
N LYS A 72 7.22 -6.62 -3.75
CA LYS A 72 5.91 -6.51 -4.42
C LYS A 72 4.84 -7.33 -3.72
N LYS A 73 5.15 -8.57 -3.35
CA LYS A 73 4.24 -9.43 -2.59
C LYS A 73 3.86 -8.85 -1.23
N ALA A 74 4.85 -8.33 -0.48
CA ALA A 74 4.60 -7.68 0.80
C ALA A 74 3.74 -6.41 0.63
N LEU A 75 4.03 -5.56 -0.36
CA LEU A 75 3.24 -4.36 -0.67
C LEU A 75 1.82 -4.69 -1.06
N ARG A 76 1.60 -5.71 -1.89
CA ARG A 76 0.25 -6.17 -2.25
C ARG A 76 -0.53 -6.65 -1.03
N CYS A 77 0.14 -7.29 -0.06
CA CYS A 77 -0.48 -7.66 1.21
C CYS A 77 -0.87 -6.42 2.03
N VAL A 78 0.08 -5.50 2.27
CA VAL A 78 -0.17 -4.25 3.01
C VAL A 78 -1.29 -3.46 2.36
N ALA A 79 -1.24 -3.25 1.05
CA ALA A 79 -2.26 -2.53 0.31
C ALA A 79 -3.64 -3.19 0.41
N SER A 80 -3.68 -4.53 0.33
CA SER A 80 -4.93 -5.28 0.53
C SER A 80 -5.50 -5.12 1.93
N LYS A 81 -4.67 -4.93 2.96
CA LYS A 81 -5.12 -4.62 4.32
C LYS A 81 -5.70 -3.21 4.38
N ILE A 82 -4.99 -2.21 3.87
CA ILE A 82 -5.46 -0.82 3.84
C ILE A 82 -6.80 -0.70 3.12
N MET A 83 -6.96 -1.31 1.94
CA MET A 83 -8.22 -1.27 1.18
C MET A 83 -9.42 -1.89 1.90
N LYS A 84 -9.19 -2.73 2.92
CA LYS A 84 -10.25 -3.32 3.76
C LYS A 84 -10.60 -2.46 4.97
N THR A 85 -9.89 -1.35 5.17
CA THR A 85 -10.10 -0.43 6.30
C THR A 85 -10.92 0.77 5.86
N GLN A 86 -11.40 1.57 6.81
CA GLN A 86 -12.17 2.80 6.55
C GLN A 86 -11.30 4.07 6.58
N ILE A 87 -10.00 3.97 6.26
CA ILE A 87 -9.12 5.15 6.24
C ILE A 87 -9.32 5.98 4.97
N SER A 88 -8.96 7.25 5.04
CA SER A 88 -9.04 8.16 3.88
C SER A 88 -8.03 7.79 2.80
N LYS A 89 -8.25 8.30 1.59
CA LYS A 89 -7.28 8.20 0.49
C LYS A 89 -5.95 8.85 0.88
N GLU A 90 -6.03 10.05 1.45
CA GLU A 90 -4.89 10.87 1.88
C GLU A 90 -4.04 10.10 2.89
N ASP A 91 -4.68 9.40 3.84
CA ASP A 91 -4.00 8.56 4.79
C ASP A 91 -3.32 7.37 4.10
N ALA A 92 -4.04 6.66 3.24
CA ALA A 92 -3.48 5.51 2.52
C ALA A 92 -2.25 5.90 1.67
N VAL A 93 -2.31 7.04 1.00
CA VAL A 93 -1.19 7.63 0.24
C VAL A 93 -0.04 8.00 1.18
N GLY A 94 -0.34 8.64 2.31
CA GLY A 94 0.64 9.02 3.33
C GLY A 94 1.37 7.81 3.93
N ILE A 95 0.65 6.74 4.24
CA ILE A 95 1.22 5.48 4.75
C ILE A 95 2.21 4.91 3.73
N MET A 96 1.82 4.83 2.46
CA MET A 96 2.66 4.23 1.42
C MET A 96 3.92 5.05 1.16
N LYS A 97 3.81 6.38 0.99
CA LYS A 97 4.99 7.23 0.75
C LYS A 97 6.01 7.17 1.87
N ASN A 98 5.53 7.09 3.10
CA ASN A 98 6.37 7.15 4.29
C ASN A 98 6.61 5.78 4.94
N PHE A 99 6.31 4.68 4.24
CA PHE A 99 6.31 3.34 4.85
C PHE A 99 7.64 3.01 5.53
N ASN A 100 8.76 3.34 4.89
CA ASN A 100 10.10 3.11 5.45
C ASN A 100 10.36 3.89 6.75
N GLN A 101 9.66 5.01 6.96
CA GLN A 101 9.84 5.89 8.12
C GLN A 101 8.81 5.64 9.22
N ILE A 102 7.75 4.87 8.96
CA ILE A 102 6.68 4.70 9.97
C ILE A 102 7.20 4.06 11.25
N ALA A 103 8.26 3.25 11.18
CA ALA A 103 8.89 2.63 12.34
C ALA A 103 9.96 3.52 13.01
N GLU A 104 10.39 4.60 12.36
CA GLU A 104 11.44 5.48 12.88
C GLU A 104 10.93 6.31 14.07
N PRO A 105 11.78 6.54 15.10
CA PRO A 105 11.47 7.45 16.19
C PRO A 105 11.20 8.87 15.66
N GLY A 106 10.12 9.50 16.14
CA GLY A 106 9.78 10.88 15.76
C GLY A 106 8.92 11.02 14.49
N PHE A 107 8.62 9.94 13.77
CA PHE A 107 7.64 9.97 12.69
C PHE A 107 6.25 10.37 13.24
N ARG A 108 5.70 11.47 12.72
CA ARG A 108 4.34 11.90 13.04
C ARG A 108 3.38 11.03 12.26
N TRP A 109 2.64 10.19 12.99
CA TRP A 109 1.56 9.42 12.40
C TRP A 109 0.48 10.34 11.85
N LEU A 110 -0.18 9.88 10.79
CA LEU A 110 -1.22 10.59 10.04
C LEU A 110 -2.39 10.95 10.97
N GLU A 111 -3.04 12.09 10.70
CA GLU A 111 -4.08 12.70 11.57
C GLU A 111 -5.49 12.19 11.27
#